data_AF-A0AA96TDW1-F1
#
_entry.id   AF-A0AA96TDW1-F1
#
_cell.length_a   1.000
_cell.length_b   1.000
_cell.length_c   1.000
_cell.angle_alpha   90.00
_cell.angle_beta   90.00
_cell.angle_gamma   90.00
#
_symmetry.space_group_name_H-M   'P 1'
#
loop_
_entity.id
_entity.type
_entity.pdbx_description
1 polymer ?
#
loop_
_entity_poly.entity_id
_entity_poly.type
_entity_poly.pdbx_seq_one_letter_code
_entity_poly.pdbx_strand_id
1 'polypeptide(L)'
;MRRPTPVPAAPGVLARGVFAVAVLVSFAVLFAPADDVPSSPPGVDKAVHLLLFAALAVSGRWAGARPAVLAAALVAYAAVSEVVQGLPALGRSASVADGVADVAGVLAGLLLWSRAGRRRPA
;
A
#
# COMPACT_ATOMS: atom_id res chain seq x y z
N MET A 1 40.95 -8.94 -14.64
CA MET A 1 40.43 -8.23 -13.45
C MET A 1 38.90 -8.17 -13.54
N ARG A 2 38.17 -8.88 -12.67
CA ARG A 2 36.70 -8.82 -12.61
C ARG A 2 36.30 -7.66 -11.69
N ARG A 3 35.53 -6.69 -12.18
CA ARG A 3 34.94 -5.65 -11.32
C ARG A 3 34.01 -6.34 -10.31
N PRO A 4 34.13 -6.09 -9.00
CA PRO A 4 33.15 -6.59 -8.05
C PRO A 4 31.78 -6.04 -8.43
N THR A 5 30.82 -6.94 -8.68
CA THR A 5 29.42 -6.55 -8.87
C THR A 5 28.95 -5.85 -7.60
N PRO A 6 28.41 -4.62 -7.67
CA PRO A 6 27.93 -3.94 -6.48
C PRO A 6 26.82 -4.79 -5.87
N VAL A 7 27.02 -5.26 -4.64
CA VAL A 7 25.95 -5.87 -3.86
C VAL A 7 24.94 -4.74 -3.61
N PRO A 8 23.65 -4.89 -3.99
CA PRO A 8 22.65 -3.88 -3.68
C PRO A 8 22.65 -3.62 -2.18
N ALA A 9 22.81 -2.36 -1.76
CA ALA A 9 22.76 -2.01 -0.35
C ALA A 9 21.46 -2.54 0.26
N ALA A 10 21.58 -3.30 1.36
CA ALA A 10 20.42 -3.80 2.06
C ALA A 10 19.52 -2.63 2.48
N PRO A 11 18.18 -2.72 2.32
CA PRO A 11 17.27 -1.69 2.78
C PRO A 11 17.52 -1.40 4.26
N GLY A 12 17.73 -0.12 4.60
CA GLY A 12 18.01 0.27 5.99
C GLY A 12 16.89 -0.11 6.94
N VAL A 13 17.22 -0.36 8.21
CA VAL A 13 16.26 -0.72 9.28
C VAL A 13 15.07 0.23 9.33
N LEU A 14 15.30 1.51 9.13
CA LEU A 14 14.25 2.54 9.08
C LEU A 14 13.22 2.27 7.96
N ALA A 15 13.66 1.93 6.75
CA ALA A 15 12.75 1.69 5.62
C ALA A 15 11.83 0.49 5.89
N ARG A 16 12.38 -0.57 6.50
CA ARG A 16 11.61 -1.74 6.92
C ARG A 16 10.63 -1.40 8.05
N GLY A 17 11.07 -0.60 9.02
CA GLY A 17 10.23 -0.10 10.11
C GLY A 17 9.04 0.72 9.58
N VAL A 18 9.28 1.64 8.65
CA VAL A 18 8.23 2.45 8.00
C VAL A 18 7.23 1.57 7.27
N PHE A 19 7.70 0.59 6.50
CA PHE A 19 6.79 -0.34 5.81
C PHE A 19 5.97 -1.17 6.80
N ALA A 20 6.57 -1.66 7.88
CA ALA A 20 5.85 -2.40 8.92
C ALA A 20 4.76 -1.54 9.58
N VAL A 21 5.06 -0.28 9.91
CA VAL A 21 4.07 0.67 10.44
C VAL A 21 2.96 0.92 9.42
N ALA A 22 3.27 1.13 8.14
CA ALA A 22 2.26 1.31 7.10
C ALA A 22 1.33 0.10 6.98
N VAL A 23 1.87 -1.12 7.09
CA VAL A 23 1.08 -2.36 7.13
C VAL A 23 0.14 -2.36 8.34
N LEU A 24 0.64 -2.08 9.55
CA LEU A 24 -0.18 -2.04 10.76
C LEU A 24 -1.28 -0.97 10.69
N VAL A 25 -0.96 0.21 10.16
CA VAL A 25 -1.96 1.27 9.91
C VAL A 25 -3.01 0.78 8.91
N SER A 26 -2.62 0.04 7.87
CA SER A 26 -3.59 -0.49 6.91
C SER A 26 -4.56 -1.48 7.54
N PHE A 27 -4.08 -2.32 8.48
CA PHE A 27 -4.96 -3.20 9.23
C PHE A 27 -5.98 -2.41 10.06
N ALA A 28 -5.53 -1.39 10.79
CA ALA A 28 -6.42 -0.55 11.58
C ALA A 28 -7.46 0.17 10.73
N VAL A 29 -7.08 0.67 9.55
CA VAL A 29 -7.99 1.40 8.65
C VAL A 29 -8.98 0.49 7.95
N LEU A 30 -8.54 -0.67 7.43
CA LEU A 30 -9.38 -1.53 6.60
C LEU A 30 -10.30 -2.44 7.40
N PHE A 31 -9.89 -2.85 8.60
CA PHE A 31 -10.60 -3.86 9.40
C PHE A 31 -11.20 -3.32 10.70
N ALA A 32 -11.16 -2.01 10.93
CA ALA A 32 -11.96 -1.42 12.00
C ALA A 32 -13.46 -1.61 11.70
N PRO A 33 -14.25 -2.06 12.70
CA PRO A 33 -15.71 -2.07 12.61
C PRO A 33 -16.26 -0.71 12.18
N ALA A 34 -17.35 -0.71 11.41
CA ALA A 34 -17.97 0.53 10.92
C ALA A 34 -18.32 1.51 12.05
N ASP A 35 -18.79 0.99 13.19
CA ASP A 35 -19.22 1.78 14.34
C ASP A 35 -18.07 2.47 15.09
N ASP A 36 -16.83 2.00 14.89
CA ASP A 36 -15.63 2.59 15.49
C ASP A 36 -15.06 3.75 14.64
N VAL A 37 -15.61 3.99 13.44
CA VAL A 37 -15.12 5.00 12.49
C VAL A 37 -16.12 6.15 12.38
N PRO A 38 -15.72 7.40 12.65
CA PRO A 38 -16.59 8.56 12.47
C PRO A 38 -17.10 8.68 11.03
N SER A 39 -18.35 9.12 10.86
CA SER A 39 -18.92 9.38 9.54
C SER A 39 -18.09 10.42 8.79
N SER A 40 -17.76 10.13 7.53
CA SER A 40 -17.03 11.05 6.65
C SER A 40 -17.91 11.55 5.50
N PRO A 41 -17.61 12.73 4.91
CA PRO A 41 -18.22 13.17 3.66
C PRO A 41 -18.09 12.11 2.54
N PRO A 42 -19.00 12.12 1.54
CA PRO A 42 -18.92 11.20 0.41
C PRO A 42 -17.56 11.26 -0.31
N GLY A 43 -16.97 10.11 -0.60
CA GLY A 43 -15.72 9.98 -1.36
C GLY A 43 -14.43 10.06 -0.54
N VAL A 44 -14.50 10.46 0.74
CA VAL A 44 -13.32 10.49 1.63
C VAL A 44 -12.78 9.08 1.87
N ASP A 45 -13.66 8.09 1.98
CA ASP A 45 -13.35 6.66 2.02
C ASP A 45 -12.41 6.23 0.87
N LYS A 46 -12.74 6.62 -0.36
CA LYS A 46 -11.93 6.28 -1.56
C LYS A 46 -10.59 6.98 -1.56
N ALA A 47 -10.54 8.23 -1.08
CA ALA A 47 -9.28 8.95 -0.93
C ALA A 47 -8.37 8.27 0.10
N VAL A 48 -8.93 7.81 1.23
CA VAL A 48 -8.20 7.06 2.26
C VAL A 48 -7.64 5.75 1.68
N HIS A 49 -8.45 4.97 0.98
CA HIS A 49 -8.05 3.73 0.31
C HIS A 49 -6.90 3.96 -0.69
N LEU A 50 -7.07 4.94 -1.60
CA LEU A 50 -6.04 5.30 -2.57
C LEU A 50 -4.72 5.71 -1.90
N LEU A 51 -4.77 6.59 -0.89
CA LEU A 51 -3.58 7.08 -0.20
C LEU A 51 -2.91 5.97 0.61
N LEU A 52 -3.68 5.11 1.26
CA LEU A 52 -3.19 3.98 2.04
C LEU A 52 -2.41 3.00 1.16
N PHE A 53 -2.98 2.58 0.03
CA PHE A 53 -2.30 1.66 -0.89
C PHE A 53 -1.12 2.32 -1.63
N ALA A 54 -1.19 3.61 -1.92
CA ALA A 54 -0.03 4.35 -2.41
C ALA A 54 1.12 4.38 -1.38
N ALA A 55 0.80 4.61 -0.11
CA ALA A 55 1.78 4.61 0.98
C ALA A 55 2.42 3.22 1.17
N LEU A 56 1.63 2.14 1.13
CA LEU A 56 2.12 0.76 1.15
C LEU A 56 3.05 0.46 -0.03
N ALA A 57 2.67 0.88 -1.24
CA ALA A 57 3.50 0.69 -2.44
C ALA A 57 4.83 1.46 -2.35
N VAL A 58 4.80 2.73 -1.95
CA VAL A 58 6.02 3.56 -1.81
C VAL A 58 6.94 3.01 -0.72
N SER A 59 6.41 2.74 0.48
CA SER A 59 7.19 2.24 1.60
C SER A 59 7.71 0.82 1.36
N GLY A 60 6.93 -0.06 0.72
CA GLY A 60 7.38 -1.40 0.33
C GLY A 60 8.51 -1.35 -0.69
N ARG A 61 8.46 -0.43 -1.66
CA ARG A 61 9.58 -0.20 -2.58
C ARG A 61 10.81 0.36 -1.89
N TRP A 62 10.64 1.27 -0.93
CA TRP A 62 11.73 1.78 -0.11
C TRP A 62 12.38 0.68 0.75
N ALA A 63 11.57 -0.23 1.28
CA ALA A 63 12.02 -1.42 2.00
C ALA A 63 12.62 -2.51 1.09
N GLY A 64 12.74 -2.26 -0.22
CA GLY A 64 13.43 -3.12 -1.19
C GLY A 64 12.57 -4.19 -1.87
N ALA A 65 11.26 -4.23 -1.65
CA ALA A 65 10.38 -5.25 -2.23
C ALA A 65 10.29 -5.12 -3.76
N ARG A 66 10.50 -6.19 -4.52
CA ARG A 66 10.48 -6.15 -6.00
C ARG A 66 9.13 -5.61 -6.52
N PRO A 67 9.10 -4.70 -7.52
CA PRO A 67 7.87 -4.01 -7.94
C PRO A 67 6.72 -4.95 -8.31
N ALA A 68 6.98 -5.99 -9.11
CA ALA A 68 5.94 -6.91 -9.57
C ALA A 68 5.37 -7.77 -8.42
N VAL A 69 6.23 -8.23 -7.51
CA VAL A 69 5.81 -9.02 -6.34
C VAL A 69 4.99 -8.15 -5.39
N LEU A 70 5.45 -6.92 -5.13
CA LEU A 70 4.72 -5.97 -4.28
C LEU A 70 3.37 -5.60 -4.90
N ALA A 71 3.31 -5.32 -6.20
CA ALA A 71 2.06 -5.00 -6.89
C ALA A 71 1.06 -6.15 -6.77
N ALA A 72 1.48 -7.38 -7.08
CA ALA A 72 0.62 -8.56 -6.99
C ALA A 72 0.13 -8.79 -5.55
N ALA A 73 1.02 -8.67 -4.55
CA ALA A 73 0.66 -8.82 -3.14
C ALA A 73 -0.33 -7.75 -2.67
N LEU A 74 -0.15 -6.49 -3.06
CA LEU A 74 -1.06 -5.41 -2.68
C LEU A 74 -2.41 -5.51 -3.40
N VAL A 75 -2.45 -5.90 -4.68
CA VAL A 75 -3.73 -6.15 -5.38
C VAL A 75 -4.47 -7.34 -4.78
N ALA A 76 -3.77 -8.41 -4.42
CA ALA A 76 -4.38 -9.52 -3.70
C ALA A 76 -4.89 -9.08 -2.32
N TYR A 77 -4.14 -8.25 -1.61
CA TYR A 77 -4.56 -7.70 -0.32
C TYR A 77 -5.82 -6.83 -0.45
N ALA A 78 -5.91 -5.98 -1.47
CA ALA A 78 -7.12 -5.19 -1.77
C ALA A 78 -8.35 -6.08 -2.02
N ALA A 79 -8.20 -7.13 -2.83
CA ALA A 79 -9.29 -8.07 -3.07
C ALA A 79 -9.73 -8.80 -1.80
N VAL A 80 -8.77 -9.21 -0.97
CA VAL A 80 -9.07 -9.88 0.31
C VAL A 80 -9.71 -8.90 1.30
N SER A 81 -9.26 -7.65 1.37
CA SER A 81 -9.85 -6.67 2.28
C SER A 81 -11.32 -6.42 1.96
N GLU A 82 -11.68 -6.27 0.68
CA GLU A 82 -13.08 -6.12 0.27
C GLU A 82 -13.96 -7.30 0.67
N VAL A 83 -13.46 -8.53 0.48
CA VAL A 83 -14.18 -9.74 0.90
C VAL A 83 -14.38 -9.76 2.42
N VAL A 84 -13.34 -9.41 3.17
CA VAL A 84 -13.40 -9.37 4.65
C VAL A 84 -14.34 -8.26 5.12
N GLN A 85 -14.32 -7.09 4.48
CA GLN A 85 -15.22 -5.97 4.78
C GLN A 85 -16.68 -6.32 4.50
N GLY A 86 -16.96 -7.20 3.53
CA GLY A 86 -18.29 -7.77 3.30
C GLY A 86 -18.78 -8.75 4.38
N LEU A 87 -17.94 -9.13 5.35
CA LEU A 87 -18.36 -10.02 6.44
C LEU A 87 -19.22 -9.26 7.47
N PRO A 88 -20.28 -9.87 8.02
CA PRO A 88 -21.17 -9.22 8.99
C PRO A 88 -20.45 -8.65 10.21
N ALA A 89 -19.34 -9.26 10.62
CA ALA A 89 -18.56 -8.87 11.79
C ALA A 89 -17.99 -7.45 11.71
N LEU A 90 -17.79 -6.89 10.52
CA LEU A 90 -17.24 -5.53 10.35
C LEU A 90 -18.32 -4.47 10.18
N GLY A 91 -19.57 -4.85 9.90
CA GLY A 91 -20.64 -3.89 9.61
C GLY A 91 -20.37 -3.00 8.40
N ARG A 92 -19.44 -3.39 7.51
CA ARG A 92 -19.08 -2.67 6.29
C ARG A 92 -19.72 -3.36 5.07
N SER A 93 -19.68 -2.68 3.93
CA SER A 93 -20.10 -3.23 2.64
C SER A 93 -18.89 -3.43 1.74
N ALA A 94 -18.80 -4.58 1.08
CA ALA A 94 -17.85 -4.74 -0.03
C ALA A 94 -18.20 -3.76 -1.16
N SER A 95 -17.17 -3.16 -1.75
CA SER A 95 -17.26 -2.02 -2.64
C SER A 95 -16.24 -2.14 -3.77
N VAL A 96 -16.73 -2.38 -4.98
CA VAL A 96 -15.88 -2.40 -6.19
C VAL A 96 -15.15 -1.07 -6.37
N ALA A 97 -15.76 0.04 -5.96
CA ALA A 97 -15.16 1.36 -6.07
C ALA A 97 -13.95 1.53 -5.14
N ASP A 98 -13.97 0.90 -3.96
CA ASP A 98 -12.87 0.96 -3.00
C ASP A 98 -11.73 0.05 -3.46
N GLY A 99 -12.04 -1.16 -3.95
CA GLY A 99 -11.04 -2.01 -4.63
C GLY A 99 -10.39 -1.34 -5.86
N VAL A 100 -11.13 -0.54 -6.64
CA VAL A 100 -10.55 0.27 -7.73
C VAL A 100 -9.64 1.37 -7.18
N ALA A 101 -10.04 2.04 -6.10
CA ALA A 101 -9.22 3.06 -5.45
C ALA A 101 -7.91 2.47 -4.90
N ASP A 102 -7.95 1.27 -4.34
CA ASP A 102 -6.78 0.54 -3.85
C ASP A 102 -5.79 0.24 -4.97
N VAL A 103 -6.26 -0.35 -6.08
CA VAL A 103 -5.43 -0.65 -7.25
C VAL A 103 -4.85 0.63 -7.85
N ALA A 104 -5.64 1.70 -7.94
CA ALA A 104 -5.16 3.00 -8.38
C ALA A 104 -4.06 3.55 -7.45
N GLY A 105 -4.23 3.40 -6.14
CA GLY A 105 -3.23 3.72 -5.12
C GLY A 105 -1.92 2.96 -5.32
N VAL A 106 -1.98 1.64 -5.52
CA VAL A 106 -0.80 0.81 -5.81
C VAL A 106 -0.05 1.32 -7.04
N LEU A 107 -0.77 1.54 -8.16
CA LEU A 107 -0.18 2.03 -9.40
C LEU A 107 0.44 3.42 -9.22
N ALA A 108 -0.26 4.33 -8.54
CA ALA A 108 0.23 5.67 -8.24
C ALA A 108 1.51 5.63 -7.39
N GLY A 109 1.53 4.84 -6.31
CA GLY A 109 2.69 4.71 -5.44
C GLY A 109 3.92 4.13 -6.15
N LEU A 110 3.74 3.08 -6.96
CA LEU A 110 4.82 2.52 -7.78
C LEU A 110 5.35 3.53 -8.81
N LEU A 111 4.44 4.28 -9.45
CA LEU A 111 4.78 5.30 -10.42
C LEU A 111 5.57 6.45 -9.78
N LEU A 112 5.13 6.94 -8.62
CA LEU A 112 5.82 7.95 -7.82
C LEU A 112 7.24 7.50 -7.46
N TRP A 113 7.37 6.28 -6.92
CA TRP A 113 8.69 5.72 -6.59
C TRP A 113 9.61 5.65 -7.81
N SER A 114 9.09 5.18 -8.95
CA SER A 114 9.87 5.08 -10.18
C SER A 114 10.35 6.45 -10.67
N ARG A 115 9.53 7.51 -10.55
CA ARG A 115 9.88 8.87 -10.94
C ARG A 115 10.89 9.50 -9.98
N ALA A 116 10.77 9.27 -8.69
CA ALA A 116 11.73 9.74 -7.69
C ALA A 116 13.12 9.11 -7.90
N GLY A 117 13.19 7.80 -8.22
CA GLY A 117 14.44 7.10 -8.50
C GLY A 117 15.14 7.57 -9.78
N ARG A 118 14.39 7.94 -10.82
CA ARG A 118 14.94 8.50 -12.08
C ARG A 118 15.50 9.92 -11.94
N ARG A 119 15.16 10.63 -10.85
CA ARG A 119 15.56 12.03 -10.62
C ARG A 119 16.86 12.19 -9.82
N ARG A 120 17.55 11.12 -9.43
CA ARG A 120 18.90 11.24 -8.82
C ARG A 120 19.91 11.50 -9.96
N PRO A 121 20.44 12.73 -10.10
CA PRO A 121 21.55 12.99 -11.03
C PRO A 121 22.80 12.30 -10.48
N ALA A 122 23.64 11.81 -11.39
CA ALA A 122 24.98 11.30 -11.08
C ALA A 122 25.88 12.42 -10.52
#